data_AF-A0A081DAG6-F1
#
_entry.id   AF-A0A081DAG6-F1
#
_cell.length_a   1.000
_cell.length_b   1.000
_cell.length_c   1.000
_cell.angle_alpha   90.00
_cell.angle_beta   90.00
_cell.angle_gamma   90.00
#
_symmetry.space_group_name_H-M   'P 1'
#
loop_
_entity.id
_entity.type
_entity.pdbx_description
1 polymer ?
#
loop_
_entity_poly.entity_id
_entity_poly.type
_entity_poly.pdbx_seq_one_letter_code
_entity_poly.pdbx_strand_id
1 'polypeptide(L)'
;MYDGNGDIYTTDSEQECIDAANPNVGTAYQNFCVECLPSYITNLTSTFVIPITPVLDATYTFATMGGPMGGTSGPSTRGVALNGMEFSAPAPTSNILAAYTLAPFDDAGGHINVNQGYHYHAATGVSTEIAQSDSHSALIGYAMDGHGIYGRLDASGTAPTDLDECLGHSDDTRGYHYHVDEAGANNFINCLKGAYAL
;
A
#
# COMPACT_ATOMS: atom_id res chain seq x y z
N MET A 1 -13.92 22.09 -0.65
CA MET A 1 -12.51 21.71 -0.52
C MET A 1 -11.64 22.93 -0.32
N TYR A 2 -11.95 24.05 -0.97
CA TYR A 2 -11.22 25.30 -0.77
C TYR A 2 -12.02 26.31 0.04
N ASP A 3 -11.31 27.14 0.80
CA ASP A 3 -11.84 28.32 1.46
C ASP A 3 -12.00 29.51 0.48
N GLY A 4 -12.37 30.68 1.01
CA GLY A 4 -12.54 31.90 0.20
C GLY A 4 -11.24 32.45 -0.39
N ASN A 5 -10.08 32.00 0.10
CA ASN A 5 -8.75 32.41 -0.35
C ASN A 5 -8.16 31.41 -1.37
N GLY A 6 -8.78 30.24 -1.52
CA GLY A 6 -8.28 29.16 -2.37
C GLY A 6 -7.39 28.16 -1.60
N ASP A 7 -7.33 28.26 -0.28
CA ASP A 7 -6.60 27.32 0.57
C ASP A 7 -7.46 26.09 0.83
N ILE A 8 -6.82 24.92 0.96
CA ILE A 8 -7.53 23.66 1.20
C ILE A 8 -7.96 23.59 2.67
N TYR A 9 -9.19 23.14 2.93
CA TYR A 9 -9.60 22.81 4.29
C TYR A 9 -8.87 21.57 4.81
N THR A 10 -8.12 21.72 5.89
CA THR A 10 -7.39 20.65 6.59
C THR A 10 -7.96 20.41 7.98
N THR A 11 -7.73 19.22 8.52
CA THR A 11 -7.94 18.96 9.95
C THR A 11 -6.72 19.41 10.74
N ASP A 12 -6.91 20.24 11.76
CA ASP A 12 -5.81 20.94 12.43
C ASP A 12 -5.50 20.38 13.84
N SER A 13 -6.23 19.34 14.26
CA SER A 13 -6.03 18.68 15.55
C SER A 13 -6.20 17.16 15.48
N GLU A 14 -5.69 16.45 16.49
CA GLU A 14 -5.87 15.00 16.63
C GLU A 14 -7.35 14.60 16.61
N GLN A 15 -8.21 15.34 17.32
CA GLN A 15 -9.64 15.03 17.37
C GLN A 15 -10.32 15.24 16.01
N GLU A 16 -9.98 16.31 15.28
CA GLU A 16 -10.53 16.56 13.95
C GLU A 16 -10.08 15.49 12.94
N CYS A 17 -8.80 15.07 12.99
CA CYS A 17 -8.30 13.93 12.22
C CYS A 17 -9.12 12.66 12.53
N ILE A 18 -9.35 12.34 13.81
CA ILE A 18 -10.16 11.18 14.23
C ILE A 18 -11.60 11.28 13.71
N ASP A 19 -12.21 12.45 13.80
CA ASP A 19 -13.60 12.69 13.38
C ASP A 19 -13.78 12.69 11.86
N ALA A 20 -12.74 13.05 11.10
CA ALA A 20 -12.77 13.06 9.64
C ALA A 20 -12.25 11.76 9.00
N ALA A 21 -11.43 10.98 9.72
CA ALA A 21 -10.87 9.69 9.28
C ALA A 21 -11.75 8.46 9.62
N ASN A 22 -13.00 8.66 10.06
CA ASN A 22 -13.91 7.55 10.38
C ASN A 22 -14.95 7.31 9.28
N PRO A 23 -15.56 6.10 9.18
CA PRO A 23 -16.55 5.79 8.14
C PRO A 23 -17.84 6.62 8.18
N ASN A 24 -18.15 7.27 9.30
CA ASN A 24 -19.37 8.04 9.53
C ASN A 24 -19.05 9.54 9.68
N VAL A 25 -18.36 10.10 8.68
CA VAL A 25 -17.89 11.48 8.71
C VAL A 25 -19.03 12.46 8.92
N GLY A 26 -18.88 13.34 9.91
CA GLY A 26 -19.83 14.43 10.17
C GLY A 26 -19.87 15.45 9.04
N THR A 27 -21.02 16.10 8.82
CA THR A 27 -21.19 17.11 7.76
C THR A 27 -20.23 18.29 7.86
N ALA A 28 -19.71 18.57 9.07
CA ALA A 28 -18.71 19.61 9.31
C ALA A 28 -17.39 19.38 8.57
N TYR A 29 -17.03 18.12 8.27
CA TYR A 29 -15.77 17.76 7.62
C TYR A 29 -15.95 17.38 6.14
N GLN A 30 -17.13 17.65 5.55
CA GLN A 30 -17.32 17.43 4.12
C GLN A 30 -16.39 18.34 3.31
N ASN A 31 -15.67 17.73 2.38
CA ASN A 31 -14.64 18.34 1.54
C ASN A 31 -13.40 18.82 2.30
N PHE A 32 -13.00 18.11 3.36
CA PHE A 32 -11.72 18.30 4.03
C PHE A 32 -10.65 17.33 3.51
N CYS A 33 -9.40 17.81 3.47
CA CYS A 33 -8.23 16.96 3.48
C CYS A 33 -7.95 16.53 4.92
N VAL A 34 -7.91 15.22 5.14
CA VAL A 34 -7.76 14.62 6.47
C VAL A 34 -6.28 14.50 6.78
N GLU A 35 -5.75 15.48 7.49
CA GLU A 35 -4.36 15.53 7.91
C GLU A 35 -4.19 14.97 9.34
N CYS A 36 -3.42 13.90 9.45
CA CYS A 36 -3.06 13.28 10.72
C CYS A 36 -1.54 13.33 10.89
N LEU A 37 -1.06 13.75 12.06
CA LEU A 37 0.36 13.93 12.32
C LEU A 37 1.00 12.69 12.99
N PRO A 38 2.30 12.42 12.75
CA PRO A 38 3.02 11.34 13.44
C PRO A 38 2.93 11.43 14.97
N SER A 39 2.88 12.64 15.52
CA SER A 39 2.79 12.88 16.96
C SER A 39 1.50 12.37 17.61
N TYR A 40 0.46 12.11 16.83
CA TYR A 40 -0.80 11.54 17.34
C TYR A 40 -0.68 10.02 17.60
N ILE A 41 0.32 9.36 17.01
CA ILE A 41 0.52 7.92 17.12
C ILE A 41 1.39 7.62 18.33
N THR A 42 0.76 7.46 19.50
CA THR A 42 1.49 7.26 20.77
C THR A 42 1.60 5.80 21.23
N ASN A 43 0.67 4.93 20.82
CA ASN A 43 0.55 3.57 21.35
C ASN A 43 0.11 2.55 20.28
N LEU A 44 0.76 2.54 19.12
CA LEU A 44 0.46 1.59 18.06
C LEU A 44 1.60 0.56 17.93
N THR A 45 1.23 -0.71 17.76
CA THR A 45 2.18 -1.78 17.42
C THR A 45 1.56 -2.70 16.39
N SER A 46 2.26 -2.88 15.27
CA SER A 46 1.89 -3.83 14.21
C SER A 46 2.87 -5.00 14.24
N THR A 47 2.35 -6.22 14.15
CA THR A 47 3.15 -7.44 14.08
C THR A 47 2.81 -8.18 12.80
N PHE A 48 3.82 -8.47 11.99
CA PHE A 48 3.69 -9.20 10.74
C PHE A 48 4.46 -10.52 10.85
N VAL A 49 3.87 -11.59 10.32
CA VAL A 49 4.54 -12.90 10.20
C VAL A 49 4.76 -13.16 8.72
N ILE A 50 6.04 -13.21 8.31
CA ILE A 50 6.44 -13.38 6.91
C ILE A 50 7.32 -14.63 6.81
N PRO A 51 7.00 -15.60 5.94
CA PRO A 51 7.86 -16.74 5.67
C PRO A 51 9.23 -16.29 5.16
N ILE A 52 10.31 -16.76 5.78
CA ILE A 52 11.68 -16.47 5.32
C ILE A 52 12.14 -17.37 4.16
N THR A 53 11.39 -18.44 3.89
CA THR A 53 11.58 -19.36 2.78
C THR A 53 10.24 -19.46 2.05
N PRO A 54 9.93 -18.53 1.14
CA PRO A 54 8.65 -18.53 0.43
C PRO A 54 8.53 -19.77 -0.46
N VAL A 55 7.32 -20.32 -0.53
CA VAL A 55 7.00 -21.49 -1.34
C VAL A 55 5.91 -21.09 -2.31
N LEU A 56 6.23 -21.12 -3.60
CA LEU A 56 5.27 -20.89 -4.67
C LEU A 56 4.25 -22.05 -4.71
N ASP A 57 2.97 -21.72 -4.69
CA ASP A 57 1.86 -22.64 -4.90
C ASP A 57 1.26 -22.40 -6.30
N ALA A 58 1.53 -23.31 -7.23
CA ALA A 58 1.00 -23.22 -8.59
C ALA A 58 -0.50 -23.52 -8.69
N THR A 59 -1.14 -23.98 -7.60
CA THR A 59 -2.54 -24.39 -7.58
C THR A 59 -3.44 -23.39 -6.87
N TYR A 60 -2.87 -22.48 -6.08
CA TYR A 60 -3.64 -21.53 -5.29
C TYR A 60 -3.19 -20.09 -5.51
N THR A 61 -4.16 -19.22 -5.76
CA THR A 61 -3.99 -17.78 -5.81
C THR A 61 -4.89 -17.12 -4.77
N PHE A 62 -4.30 -16.48 -3.75
CA PHE A 62 -5.04 -15.72 -2.75
C PHE A 62 -5.29 -14.31 -3.29
N ALA A 63 -6.48 -14.13 -3.90
CA ALA A 63 -6.96 -12.80 -4.23
C ALA A 63 -6.98 -11.94 -2.96
N THR A 64 -6.37 -10.77 -3.05
CA THR A 64 -6.19 -9.90 -1.89
C THR A 64 -7.45 -9.05 -1.63
N MET A 65 -7.72 -8.73 -0.37
CA MET A 65 -8.94 -8.01 0.03
C MET A 65 -9.01 -6.63 -0.61
N GLY A 66 -10.10 -6.33 -1.31
CA GLY A 66 -10.29 -5.05 -2.00
C GLY A 66 -9.43 -4.87 -3.25
N GLY A 67 -8.63 -5.88 -3.62
CA GLY A 67 -7.82 -5.89 -4.83
C GLY A 67 -8.66 -6.03 -6.10
N PRO A 68 -8.07 -5.78 -7.28
CA PRO A 68 -8.76 -5.89 -8.58
C PRO A 68 -9.39 -7.27 -8.83
N MET A 69 -8.87 -8.31 -8.19
CA MET A 69 -9.38 -9.68 -8.29
C MET A 69 -10.56 -9.99 -7.34
N GLY A 70 -11.05 -9.02 -6.57
CA GLY A 70 -12.26 -9.15 -5.76
C GLY A 70 -12.14 -10.16 -4.61
N GLY A 71 -10.93 -10.34 -4.06
CA GLY A 71 -10.69 -11.25 -2.94
C GLY A 71 -11.52 -10.87 -1.71
N THR A 72 -12.11 -11.89 -1.06
CA THR A 72 -12.93 -11.74 0.16
C THR A 72 -12.34 -12.45 1.38
N SER A 73 -11.19 -13.11 1.23
CA SER A 73 -10.56 -13.91 2.29
C SER A 73 -9.02 -13.86 2.32
N GLY A 74 -8.39 -13.04 1.49
CA GLY A 74 -6.94 -12.81 1.54
C GLY A 74 -6.53 -11.82 2.64
N PRO A 75 -5.23 -11.61 2.88
CA PRO A 75 -4.79 -10.55 3.78
C PRO A 75 -5.12 -9.16 3.21
N SER A 76 -5.38 -8.19 4.10
CA SER A 76 -5.46 -6.77 3.73
C SER A 76 -4.07 -6.20 3.48
N THR A 77 -3.09 -6.57 4.29
CA THR A 77 -1.70 -6.20 4.05
C THR A 77 -1.15 -6.94 2.83
N ARG A 78 -0.61 -6.19 1.87
CA ARG A 78 0.04 -6.74 0.67
C ARG A 78 1.45 -7.21 0.97
N GLY A 79 2.15 -6.45 1.82
CA GLY A 79 3.49 -6.75 2.25
C GLY A 79 4.02 -5.69 3.20
N VAL A 80 5.31 -5.80 3.49
CA VAL A 80 6.04 -4.89 4.36
C VAL A 80 7.23 -4.33 3.59
N ALA A 81 7.33 -3.00 3.54
CA ALA A 81 8.43 -2.27 2.95
C ALA A 81 9.75 -2.51 3.72
N LEU A 82 10.89 -2.28 3.08
CA LEU A 82 12.21 -2.46 3.72
C LEU A 82 12.44 -1.59 4.96
N ASN A 83 11.69 -0.49 5.10
CA ASN A 83 11.70 0.37 6.29
C ASN A 83 10.68 -0.05 7.37
N GLY A 84 9.99 -1.17 7.20
CA GLY A 84 9.04 -1.74 8.14
C GLY A 84 7.60 -1.22 8.02
N MET A 85 7.31 -0.33 7.07
CA MET A 85 5.96 0.20 6.86
C MET A 85 5.11 -0.74 6.02
N GLU A 86 3.80 -0.74 6.27
CA GLU A 86 2.84 -1.59 5.58
C GLU A 86 2.61 -1.13 4.12
N PHE A 87 2.62 -2.06 3.17
CA PHE A 87 1.94 -1.89 1.89
C PHE A 87 0.48 -2.31 2.06
N SER A 88 -0.42 -1.33 2.21
CA SER A 88 -1.79 -1.61 2.60
C SER A 88 -2.68 -2.03 1.42
N ALA A 89 -3.89 -2.48 1.75
CA ALA A 89 -4.93 -2.76 0.76
C ALA A 89 -5.33 -1.48 0.02
N PRO A 90 -5.90 -1.61 -1.19
CA PRO A 90 -6.57 -0.52 -1.89
C PRO A 90 -7.49 0.26 -0.97
N ALA A 91 -7.38 1.59 -1.03
CA ALA A 91 -8.28 2.48 -0.30
C ALA A 91 -9.73 2.28 -0.80
N PRO A 92 -10.73 2.25 0.11
CA PRO A 92 -12.12 2.02 -0.26
C PRO A 92 -12.72 3.28 -0.91
N THR A 93 -12.51 3.45 -2.22
CA THR A 93 -12.88 4.67 -2.97
C THR A 93 -14.35 5.01 -2.86
N SER A 94 -15.25 4.03 -2.78
CA SER A 94 -16.69 4.26 -2.58
C SER A 94 -16.99 4.98 -1.27
N ASN A 95 -16.28 4.63 -0.19
CA ASN A 95 -16.47 5.24 1.13
C ASN A 95 -15.90 6.66 1.16
N ILE A 96 -14.73 6.85 0.56
CA ILE A 96 -14.07 8.16 0.40
C ILE A 96 -14.98 9.12 -0.36
N LEU A 97 -15.52 8.68 -1.50
CA LEU A 97 -16.43 9.49 -2.31
C LEU A 97 -17.75 9.78 -1.60
N ALA A 98 -18.28 8.84 -0.81
CA ALA A 98 -19.51 9.05 -0.04
C ALA A 98 -19.32 10.02 1.14
N ALA A 99 -18.15 10.01 1.78
CA ALA A 99 -17.82 10.85 2.91
C ALA A 99 -17.40 12.29 2.51
N TYR A 100 -17.02 12.48 1.24
CA TYR A 100 -16.40 13.72 0.75
C TYR A 100 -15.14 14.11 1.54
N THR A 101 -14.41 13.15 2.11
CA THR A 101 -13.10 13.40 2.75
C THR A 101 -12.00 12.70 1.99
N LEU A 102 -10.80 13.27 1.99
CA LEU A 102 -9.65 12.71 1.30
C LEU A 102 -8.45 12.68 2.25
N ALA A 103 -7.85 11.52 2.45
CA ALA A 103 -6.54 11.44 3.11
C ALA A 103 -5.47 11.82 2.07
N PRO A 104 -4.66 12.88 2.29
CA PRO A 104 -3.58 13.23 1.39
C PRO A 104 -2.44 12.23 1.54
N PHE A 105 -1.84 11.87 0.41
CA PHE A 105 -0.58 11.12 0.41
C PHE A 105 0.60 12.09 0.41
N ASP A 106 1.68 11.71 1.07
CA ASP A 106 2.97 12.37 0.92
C ASP A 106 3.67 11.95 -0.38
N ASP A 107 4.84 12.52 -0.63
CA ASP A 107 5.66 12.21 -1.82
C ASP A 107 6.10 10.74 -1.87
N ALA A 108 6.10 10.03 -0.74
CA ALA A 108 6.42 8.61 -0.66
C ALA A 108 5.22 7.70 -0.97
N GLY A 109 4.04 8.27 -1.24
CA GLY A 109 2.82 7.52 -1.56
C GLY A 109 2.14 6.92 -0.34
N GLY A 110 2.42 7.44 0.86
CA GLY A 110 1.84 6.98 2.12
C GLY A 110 1.11 8.10 2.86
N HIS A 111 0.37 7.71 3.90
CA HIS A 111 -0.26 8.64 4.83
C HIS A 111 -0.44 8.01 6.21
N ILE A 112 -0.92 8.83 7.16
CA ILE A 112 -1.18 8.41 8.53
C ILE A 112 -2.67 8.18 8.74
N ASN A 113 -3.00 7.11 9.47
CA ASN A 113 -4.29 6.95 10.13
C ASN A 113 -4.04 6.66 11.61
N VAL A 114 -4.79 7.30 12.51
CA VAL A 114 -4.59 7.13 13.97
C VAL A 114 -4.73 5.69 14.47
N ASN A 115 -5.49 4.84 13.75
CA ASN A 115 -5.74 3.45 14.13
C ASN A 115 -4.79 2.45 13.43
N GLN A 116 -4.06 2.87 12.40
CA GLN A 116 -3.20 2.00 11.56
C GLN A 116 -1.74 2.48 11.51
N GLY A 117 -1.47 3.73 11.88
CA GLY A 117 -0.17 4.36 11.75
C GLY A 117 0.10 4.82 10.33
N TYR A 118 1.38 5.09 10.04
CA TYR A 118 1.85 5.41 8.69
C TYR A 118 1.89 4.14 7.84
N HIS A 119 1.33 4.20 6.64
CA HIS A 119 1.30 3.09 5.69
C HIS A 119 1.25 3.61 4.25
N TYR A 120 1.70 2.77 3.32
CA TYR A 120 1.78 3.11 1.90
C TYR A 120 0.54 2.63 1.13
N HIS A 121 0.17 3.40 0.11
CA HIS A 121 -0.82 3.08 -0.93
C HIS A 121 -0.25 3.12 -2.34
N ALA A 122 0.97 3.66 -2.51
CA ALA A 122 1.71 3.63 -3.76
C ALA A 122 3.22 3.53 -3.49
N ALA A 123 3.96 2.98 -4.44
CA ALA A 123 5.42 3.06 -4.47
C ALA A 123 5.83 4.17 -5.46
N THR A 124 6.46 5.23 -4.96
CA THR A 124 6.84 6.41 -5.77
C THR A 124 8.35 6.52 -6.03
N GLY A 125 9.15 5.59 -5.50
CA GLY A 125 10.61 5.62 -5.57
C GLY A 125 11.29 6.46 -4.48
N VAL A 126 10.53 6.99 -3.51
CA VAL A 126 11.09 7.75 -2.37
C VAL A 126 11.45 6.83 -1.18
N SER A 127 10.70 5.74 -0.99
CA SER A 127 10.92 4.77 0.08
C SER A 127 12.24 4.00 -0.09
N THR A 128 12.74 3.41 1.00
CA THR A 128 13.96 2.58 0.98
C THR A 128 13.88 1.48 -0.08
N GLU A 129 14.90 1.40 -0.92
CA GLU A 129 15.04 0.40 -1.97
C GLU A 129 16.46 -0.18 -2.02
N ILE A 130 16.58 -1.41 -2.52
CA ILE A 130 17.86 -2.07 -2.77
C ILE A 130 18.01 -2.28 -4.28
N ALA A 131 18.90 -1.51 -4.89
CA ALA A 131 19.24 -1.61 -6.30
C ALA A 131 19.74 -3.02 -6.65
N GLN A 132 19.37 -3.48 -7.85
CA GLN A 132 19.79 -4.78 -8.38
C GLN A 132 20.94 -4.60 -9.37
N SER A 133 21.90 -5.52 -9.37
CA SER A 133 23.12 -5.41 -10.21
C SER A 133 22.92 -5.80 -11.68
N ASP A 134 21.77 -6.36 -12.02
CA ASP A 134 21.44 -6.98 -13.32
C ASP A 134 20.38 -6.18 -14.09
N SER A 135 20.20 -4.89 -13.78
CA SER A 135 19.17 -4.02 -14.37
C SER A 135 17.73 -4.42 -14.05
N HIS A 136 17.52 -5.31 -13.07
CA HIS A 136 16.20 -5.55 -12.53
C HIS A 136 15.70 -4.34 -11.71
N SER A 137 14.38 -4.20 -11.56
CA SER A 137 13.79 -3.21 -10.66
C SER A 137 14.28 -3.40 -9.23
N ALA A 138 14.37 -2.32 -8.45
CA ALA A 138 14.89 -2.38 -7.08
C ALA A 138 13.96 -3.17 -6.15
N LEU A 139 14.53 -3.92 -5.20
CA LEU A 139 13.76 -4.58 -4.13
C LEU A 139 13.27 -3.51 -3.16
N ILE A 140 11.98 -3.48 -2.86
CA ILE A 140 11.37 -2.48 -1.98
C ILE A 140 10.68 -3.07 -0.74
N GLY A 141 10.49 -4.39 -0.70
CA GLY A 141 9.93 -5.07 0.46
C GLY A 141 9.62 -6.54 0.18
N TYR A 142 8.79 -7.12 1.04
CA TYR A 142 8.37 -8.52 0.94
C TYR A 142 6.86 -8.63 1.08
N ALA A 143 6.25 -9.48 0.26
CA ALA A 143 4.84 -9.82 0.34
C ALA A 143 4.56 -10.67 1.57
N MET A 144 3.28 -10.79 1.97
CA MET A 144 2.89 -11.57 3.15
C MET A 144 3.17 -13.08 3.01
N ASP A 145 3.36 -13.57 1.78
CA ASP A 145 3.80 -14.95 1.50
C ASP A 145 5.33 -15.12 1.45
N GLY A 146 6.08 -14.05 1.71
CA GLY A 146 7.54 -14.04 1.78
C GLY A 146 8.26 -13.80 0.46
N HIS A 147 7.56 -13.77 -0.67
CA HIS A 147 8.18 -13.44 -1.95
C HIS A 147 8.56 -11.96 -2.00
N GLY A 148 9.66 -11.64 -2.69
CA GLY A 148 10.12 -10.25 -2.82
C GLY A 148 9.13 -9.38 -3.60
N ILE A 149 8.99 -8.12 -3.17
CA ILE A 149 8.26 -7.07 -3.90
C ILE A 149 9.28 -6.08 -4.44
N TYR A 150 9.24 -5.87 -5.74
CA TYR A 150 10.11 -4.99 -6.48
C TYR A 150 9.36 -3.77 -7.02
N GLY A 151 10.10 -2.69 -7.30
CA GLY A 151 9.57 -1.52 -7.97
C GLY A 151 8.98 -1.87 -9.35
N ARG A 152 8.06 -1.03 -9.84
CA ARG A 152 7.43 -1.23 -11.16
C ARG A 152 8.43 -1.10 -12.30
N LEU A 153 9.34 -0.12 -12.18
CA LEU A 153 10.28 0.25 -13.23
C LEU A 153 11.70 -0.12 -12.81
N ASP A 154 12.51 -0.55 -13.77
CA ASP A 154 13.95 -0.64 -13.61
C ASP A 154 14.64 0.75 -13.63
N ALA A 155 15.96 0.76 -13.46
CA ALA A 155 16.77 1.99 -13.49
C ALA A 155 16.74 2.73 -14.84
N SER A 156 16.25 2.10 -15.92
CA SER A 156 16.04 2.72 -17.24
C SER A 156 14.63 3.28 -17.43
N GLY A 157 13.74 3.09 -16.45
CA GLY A 157 12.33 3.48 -16.54
C GLY A 157 11.46 2.46 -17.28
N THR A 158 11.92 1.22 -17.44
CA THR A 158 11.21 0.17 -18.16
C THR A 158 10.47 -0.75 -17.21
N ALA A 159 9.19 -1.03 -17.50
CA ALA A 159 8.38 -2.01 -16.78
C ALA A 159 8.61 -3.43 -17.32
N PRO A 160 8.53 -4.48 -16.48
CA PRO A 160 8.50 -5.86 -16.96
C PRO A 160 7.27 -6.12 -17.82
N THR A 161 7.41 -6.94 -18.85
CA THR A 161 6.35 -7.21 -19.85
C THR A 161 5.72 -8.60 -19.74
N ASP A 162 6.21 -9.41 -18.82
CA ASP A 162 5.90 -10.83 -18.65
C ASP A 162 5.31 -11.17 -17.28
N LEU A 163 4.70 -10.17 -16.62
CA LEU A 163 4.00 -10.35 -15.36
C LEU A 163 2.73 -11.19 -15.54
N ASP A 164 2.47 -12.06 -14.57
CA ASP A 164 1.24 -12.83 -14.45
C ASP A 164 0.08 -12.01 -13.82
N GLU A 165 -1.06 -12.67 -13.57
CA GLU A 165 -2.24 -12.02 -13.01
C GLU A 165 -2.03 -11.42 -11.61
N CYS A 166 -1.01 -11.87 -10.86
CA CYS A 166 -0.66 -11.34 -9.55
C CYS A 166 0.35 -10.20 -9.60
N LEU A 167 0.76 -9.76 -10.80
CA LEU A 167 1.89 -8.87 -11.03
C LEU A 167 3.22 -9.49 -10.64
N GLY A 168 3.37 -10.81 -10.77
CA GLY A 168 4.64 -11.49 -10.52
C GLY A 168 5.15 -12.29 -11.70
N HIS A 169 6.41 -12.70 -11.62
CA HIS A 169 7.06 -13.61 -12.55
C HIS A 169 8.23 -14.33 -11.86
N SER A 170 8.93 -15.21 -12.57
CA SER A 170 10.05 -15.98 -12.03
C SER A 170 11.31 -15.80 -12.87
N ASP A 171 12.46 -15.69 -12.20
CA ASP A 171 13.79 -15.80 -12.82
C ASP A 171 14.70 -16.77 -12.01
N ASP A 172 15.86 -17.11 -12.58
CA ASP A 172 16.82 -18.06 -11.97
C ASP A 172 17.53 -17.51 -10.72
N THR A 173 17.50 -16.19 -10.49
CA THR A 173 18.22 -15.51 -9.40
C THR A 173 17.33 -15.33 -8.16
N ARG A 174 16.08 -14.93 -8.38
CA ARG A 174 15.11 -14.50 -7.36
C ARG A 174 14.04 -15.57 -7.11
N GLY A 175 13.86 -16.50 -8.04
CA GLY A 175 12.66 -17.32 -8.10
C GLY A 175 11.44 -16.46 -8.40
N TYR A 176 10.26 -16.89 -7.94
CA TYR A 176 9.04 -16.11 -8.09
C TYR A 176 9.07 -14.85 -7.22
N HIS A 177 8.68 -13.72 -7.78
CA HIS A 177 8.61 -12.42 -7.11
C HIS A 177 7.61 -11.49 -7.78
N TYR A 178 7.23 -10.42 -7.08
CA TYR A 178 6.23 -9.45 -7.54
C TYR A 178 6.85 -8.12 -7.94
N HIS A 179 6.18 -7.42 -8.85
CA HIS A 179 6.37 -6.00 -9.13
C HIS A 179 5.13 -5.23 -8.71
N VAL A 180 5.35 -4.08 -8.09
CA VAL A 180 4.24 -3.19 -7.72
C VAL A 180 3.55 -2.60 -8.94
N ASP A 181 2.25 -2.37 -8.80
CA ASP A 181 1.41 -1.71 -9.79
C ASP A 181 1.82 -0.23 -10.01
N GLU A 182 1.20 0.40 -11.00
CA GLU A 182 1.35 1.82 -11.26
C GLU A 182 0.87 2.67 -10.08
N ALA A 183 1.67 3.66 -9.68
CA ALA A 183 1.24 4.66 -8.70
C ALA A 183 -0.06 5.33 -9.20
N GLY A 184 -1.10 5.32 -8.35
CA GLY A 184 -2.45 5.79 -8.71
C GLY A 184 -3.41 4.69 -9.15
N ALA A 185 -2.95 3.45 -9.35
CA ALA A 185 -3.83 2.29 -9.59
C ALA A 185 -4.63 1.88 -8.34
N ASN A 186 -4.34 2.48 -7.18
CA ASN A 186 -4.91 2.11 -5.88
C ASN A 186 -4.66 0.63 -5.57
N ASN A 187 -3.43 0.16 -5.79
CA ASN A 187 -3.04 -1.24 -5.67
C ASN A 187 -1.51 -1.39 -5.60
N PHE A 188 -1.02 -2.47 -4.99
CA PHE A 188 0.38 -2.90 -5.08
C PHE A 188 0.51 -4.18 -5.89
N ILE A 189 -0.15 -5.26 -5.44
CA ILE A 189 -0.17 -6.57 -6.09
C ILE A 189 -1.59 -7.14 -6.00
N ASN A 190 -2.00 -7.88 -7.02
CA ASN A 190 -3.39 -8.35 -7.13
C ASN A 190 -3.68 -9.54 -6.20
N CYS A 191 -2.68 -10.39 -5.96
CA CYS A 191 -2.82 -11.63 -5.22
C CYS A 191 -1.48 -12.12 -4.64
N LEU A 192 -1.58 -13.11 -3.75
CA LEU A 192 -0.45 -13.92 -3.30
C LEU A 192 -0.51 -15.31 -3.96
N LYS A 193 0.60 -15.77 -4.52
CA LYS A 193 0.77 -17.14 -5.08
C LYS A 193 1.61 -18.03 -4.18
N GLY A 194 2.19 -17.51 -3.10
CA GLY A 194 2.90 -18.32 -2.12
C GLY A 194 2.01 -18.79 -0.98
N ALA A 195 2.51 -19.77 -0.23
CA ALA A 195 1.96 -20.08 1.09
C ALA A 195 2.24 -18.91 2.05
N TYR A 196 1.20 -18.36 2.67
CA TYR A 196 1.34 -17.29 3.68
C TYR A 196 0.92 -17.77 5.07
N ALA A 197 1.47 -17.14 6.10
CA ALA A 197 1.10 -17.43 7.48
C ALA A 197 -0.19 -16.68 7.85
N LEU A 198 -1.13 -17.40 8.47
CA LEU A 198 -2.35 -16.85 9.08
C LEU A 198 -2.10 -16.42 10.52
#